data_AF-A0A0L7LCM3-F1
#
_entry.id   AF-A0A0L7LCM3-F1
#
_cell.length_a   1.000
_cell.length_b   1.000
_cell.length_c   1.000
_cell.angle_alpha   90.00
_cell.angle_beta   90.00
_cell.angle_gamma   90.00
#
_symmetry.space_group_name_H-M   'P 1'
#
loop_
_entity.id
_entity.type
_entity.pdbx_description
1 polymer ?
#
loop_
_entity_poly.entity_id
_entity_poly.type
_entity_poly.pdbx_seq_one_letter_code
_entity_poly.pdbx_strand_id
1 'polypeptide(L)'
;MIDKFLKVGLYNPGSLGTNHDDFIVALVMRSPDIMAINETWIKDGEEWRAPIVPGYKLRYSPRPIHLCGGRGGGVGFYIKCGIKARVWTHPVDPQNRSVEQMWLTLTVNGKKLAIGTAYRPERTKVDTFFDAVTASINAVPNCDNVLLLGDMNINLLVHDNGNARKLHNFLNCLNLKQLVSDPTHFTENQQTLIDLVCTDLRARNVIVEPIGKLYGHAFITCELNIKREKIEPQRISYRPLKSILPHAFSEDLNCIRWDLCMKIDKFERTLPDGSRHHQQGDE
;
A
#
# COMPACT_ATOMS: atom_id res chain seq x y z
N MET A 1 -1.59 5.97 20.24
CA MET A 1 -2.82 5.14 20.13
C MET A 1 -2.60 4.22 18.94
N ILE A 2 -2.59 2.90 19.11
CA ILE A 2 -2.45 1.99 17.95
C ILE A 2 -3.79 2.00 17.22
N ASP A 3 -3.78 2.48 15.98
CA ASP A 3 -4.98 2.57 15.16
C ASP A 3 -5.50 1.15 14.90
N LYS A 4 -6.74 0.90 15.31
CA LYS A 4 -7.30 -0.46 15.32
C LYS A 4 -7.68 -0.95 13.93
N PHE A 5 -7.81 -0.04 12.96
CA PHE A 5 -8.36 -0.31 11.63
C PHE A 5 -7.27 -0.26 10.57
N LEU A 6 -7.46 -1.01 9.48
CA LEU A 6 -6.58 -0.91 8.32
C LEU A 6 -6.82 0.43 7.63
N LYS A 7 -5.82 1.30 7.64
CA LYS A 7 -5.89 2.60 6.99
C LYS A 7 -5.34 2.49 5.58
N VAL A 8 -6.11 2.94 4.59
CA VAL A 8 -5.71 2.93 3.19
C VAL A 8 -5.79 4.35 2.63
N GLY A 9 -5.07 4.60 1.55
CA GLY A 9 -5.14 5.88 0.85
C GLY A 9 -4.91 5.78 -0.65
N LEU A 10 -5.24 6.85 -1.34
CA LEU A 10 -5.11 7.03 -2.78
C LEU A 10 -4.59 8.42 -3.09
N TYR A 11 -3.67 8.52 -4.04
CA TYR A 11 -3.17 9.80 -4.55
C TYR A 11 -2.69 9.64 -5.99
N ASN A 12 -3.07 10.59 -6.84
CA ASN A 12 -2.53 10.75 -8.19
C ASN A 12 -1.61 12.00 -8.20
N PRO A 13 -0.29 11.84 -8.04
CA PRO A 13 0.66 12.95 -8.10
C PRO A 13 0.85 13.58 -9.49
N GLY A 14 0.41 12.93 -10.58
CA GLY A 14 0.77 13.32 -11.96
C GLY A 14 2.26 13.17 -12.32
N SER A 15 3.11 12.79 -11.36
CA SER A 15 4.44 12.19 -11.49
C SER A 15 5.07 12.09 -10.10
N LEU A 16 5.53 10.91 -9.67
CA LEU A 16 6.29 10.79 -8.41
C LEU A 16 7.68 11.43 -8.47
N GLY A 17 8.22 11.66 -9.66
CA GLY A 17 9.57 12.19 -9.87
C GLY A 17 9.69 13.70 -9.66
N THR A 18 8.60 14.40 -9.31
CA THR A 18 8.57 15.86 -9.22
C THR A 18 7.79 16.31 -7.97
N ASN A 19 8.28 17.35 -7.28
CA ASN A 19 7.58 18.03 -6.18
C ASN A 19 7.00 17.07 -5.12
N HIS A 20 7.81 16.13 -4.63
CA HIS A 20 7.34 15.07 -3.74
C HIS A 20 7.30 15.48 -2.26
N ASP A 21 7.77 16.67 -1.87
CA ASP A 21 7.84 17.08 -0.46
C ASP A 21 6.46 17.05 0.20
N ASP A 22 5.45 17.63 -0.45
CA ASP A 22 4.07 17.63 0.04
C ASP A 22 3.52 16.21 0.18
N PHE A 23 3.85 15.32 -0.77
CA PHE A 23 3.47 13.92 -0.71
C PHE A 23 4.15 13.20 0.46
N ILE A 24 5.46 13.39 0.68
CA ILE A 24 6.19 12.80 1.81
C ILE A 24 5.57 13.26 3.13
N VAL A 25 5.36 14.57 3.28
CA VAL A 25 4.76 15.15 4.48
C VAL A 25 3.37 14.58 4.71
N ALA A 26 2.50 14.57 3.70
CA ALA A 26 1.16 14.02 3.81
C ALA A 26 1.17 12.52 4.17
N LEU A 27 2.04 11.73 3.54
CA LEU A 27 2.15 10.30 3.79
C LEU A 27 2.65 10.00 5.22
N VAL A 28 3.61 10.77 5.73
CA VAL A 28 4.10 10.64 7.11
C VAL A 28 3.05 11.08 8.13
N MET A 29 2.39 12.22 7.88
CA MET A 29 1.38 12.78 8.78
C MET A 29 0.12 11.92 8.87
N ARG A 30 -0.39 11.46 7.73
CA ARG A 30 -1.60 10.62 7.67
C ARG A 30 -1.30 9.15 7.94
N SER A 31 -0.08 8.70 7.66
CA SER A 31 0.43 7.35 7.95
C SER A 31 -0.55 6.22 7.56
N PRO A 32 -1.10 6.19 6.33
CA PRO A 32 -1.89 5.05 5.86
C PRO A 32 -1.03 3.78 5.83
N ASP A 33 -1.62 2.61 6.02
CA ASP A 33 -0.88 1.35 5.96
C ASP A 33 -0.52 0.95 4.54
N ILE A 34 -1.41 1.26 3.60
CA ILE A 34 -1.24 1.03 2.18
C ILE A 34 -1.71 2.28 1.45
N MET A 35 -0.84 2.86 0.65
CA MET A 35 -1.12 4.05 -0.15
C MET A 35 -1.05 3.68 -1.63
N ALA A 36 -2.19 3.65 -2.31
CA ALA A 36 -2.28 3.50 -3.75
C ALA A 36 -1.81 4.78 -4.46
N ILE A 37 -1.03 4.62 -5.52
CA ILE A 37 -0.52 5.70 -6.35
C ILE A 37 -0.91 5.44 -7.80
N ASN A 38 -1.49 6.45 -8.45
CA ASN A 38 -1.69 6.46 -9.90
C ASN A 38 -0.77 7.50 -10.54
N GLU A 39 -0.52 7.37 -11.84
CA GLU A 39 0.46 8.19 -12.55
C GLU A 39 1.82 8.28 -11.84
N THR A 40 2.41 7.12 -11.53
CA THR A 40 3.74 7.09 -10.91
C THR A 40 4.80 7.75 -11.81
N TRP A 41 4.67 7.60 -13.13
CA TRP A 41 5.62 8.04 -14.17
C TRP A 41 7.03 7.47 -13.98
N ILE A 42 7.14 6.34 -13.29
CA ILE A 42 8.38 5.59 -13.09
C ILE A 42 8.44 4.52 -14.19
N LYS A 43 9.59 4.40 -14.85
CA LYS A 43 9.88 3.33 -15.81
C LYS A 43 10.62 2.19 -15.13
N ASP A 44 10.66 1.03 -15.79
CA ASP A 44 11.50 -0.09 -15.32
C ASP A 44 12.95 0.38 -15.10
N GLY A 45 13.47 0.17 -13.89
CA GLY A 45 14.83 0.58 -13.50
C GLY A 45 14.99 2.05 -13.08
N GLU A 46 13.90 2.83 -13.05
CA GLU A 46 13.91 4.22 -12.60
C GLU A 46 13.36 4.39 -11.18
N GLU A 47 13.44 3.37 -10.32
CA GLU A 47 12.92 3.41 -8.94
C GLU A 47 13.47 4.57 -8.11
N TRP A 48 14.72 4.96 -8.40
CA TRP A 48 15.43 6.06 -7.74
C TRP A 48 14.75 7.42 -7.93
N ARG A 49 13.83 7.55 -8.91
CA ARG A 49 13.05 8.78 -9.12
C ARG A 49 11.91 8.92 -8.10
N ALA A 50 11.49 7.82 -7.48
CA ALA A 50 10.45 7.85 -6.47
C ALA A 50 10.99 8.36 -5.14
N PRO A 51 10.21 9.12 -4.36
CA PRO A 51 10.62 9.56 -3.04
C PRO A 51 10.83 8.38 -2.09
N ILE A 52 11.95 8.40 -1.37
CA ILE A 52 12.18 7.45 -0.28
C ILE A 52 11.42 7.94 0.95
N VAL A 53 10.43 7.17 1.37
CA VAL A 53 9.60 7.53 2.54
C VAL A 53 9.95 6.62 3.71
N PRO A 54 10.41 7.17 4.87
CA PRO A 54 10.74 6.37 6.04
C PRO A 54 9.59 5.46 6.47
N GLY A 55 9.89 4.17 6.62
CA GLY A 55 8.90 3.18 7.06
C GLY A 55 7.94 2.70 5.96
N TYR A 56 8.16 3.05 4.70
CA TYR A 56 7.39 2.53 3.57
C TYR A 56 8.29 1.87 2.52
N LYS A 57 7.69 0.95 1.76
CA LYS A 57 8.30 0.33 0.58
C LYS A 57 7.41 0.55 -0.62
N LEU A 58 8.00 1.05 -1.71
CA LEU A 58 7.31 1.17 -2.99
C LEU A 58 7.27 -0.18 -3.71
N ARG A 59 6.10 -0.51 -4.26
CA ARG A 59 5.88 -1.52 -5.29
C ARG A 59 5.15 -0.82 -6.43
N TYR A 60 5.59 -0.98 -7.66
CA TYR A 60 4.97 -0.28 -8.78
C TYR A 60 4.92 -1.18 -10.03
N SER A 61 4.04 -0.81 -10.95
CA SER A 61 3.93 -1.34 -12.29
C SER A 61 4.03 -0.18 -13.26
N PRO A 62 5.11 -0.08 -14.05
CA PRO A 62 5.27 1.01 -15.01
C PRO A 62 4.29 0.86 -16.18
N ARG A 63 4.01 1.99 -16.86
CA ARG A 63 3.25 1.94 -18.11
C ARG A 63 4.02 1.13 -19.15
N PRO A 64 3.39 0.11 -19.78
CA PRO A 64 4.02 -0.64 -20.86
C PRO A 64 4.52 0.25 -22.01
N ILE A 65 5.71 -0.03 -22.55
CA ILE A 65 6.37 0.78 -23.59
C ILE A 65 5.48 0.96 -24.84
N HIS A 66 4.70 -0.05 -25.20
CA HIS A 66 3.82 0.01 -26.37
C HIS A 66 2.66 1.03 -26.23
N LEU A 67 2.41 1.54 -25.02
CA LEU A 67 1.42 2.58 -24.75
C LEU A 67 2.14 3.91 -24.55
N CYS A 68 1.94 4.88 -25.46
CA CYS A 68 2.58 6.20 -25.37
C CYS A 68 4.12 6.16 -25.21
N GLY A 69 4.80 5.14 -25.73
CA GLY A 69 6.25 5.00 -25.53
C GLY A 69 6.67 4.81 -24.06
N GLY A 70 5.76 4.33 -23.21
CA GLY A 70 5.99 4.22 -21.76
C GLY A 70 6.00 5.57 -21.03
N ARG A 71 5.54 6.66 -21.67
CA ARG A 71 5.46 7.99 -21.04
C ARG A 71 4.14 8.16 -20.31
N GLY A 72 4.23 8.70 -19.10
CA GLY A 72 3.08 8.97 -18.23
C GLY A 72 2.42 7.69 -17.70
N GLY A 73 1.40 7.85 -16.86
CA GLY A 73 0.75 6.70 -16.23
C GLY A 73 1.65 5.96 -15.25
N GLY A 74 1.46 4.66 -15.13
CA GLY A 74 2.03 3.79 -14.11
C GLY A 74 1.20 3.81 -12.83
N VAL A 75 1.17 2.69 -12.13
CA VAL A 75 0.46 2.54 -10.86
C VAL A 75 1.36 1.90 -9.81
N GLY A 76 1.01 2.02 -8.53
CA GLY A 76 1.78 1.39 -7.48
C GLY A 76 1.19 1.55 -6.10
N PHE A 77 1.95 1.06 -5.12
CA PHE A 77 1.64 1.11 -3.71
C PHE A 77 2.87 1.48 -2.90
N TYR A 78 2.74 2.47 -2.01
CA TYR A 78 3.60 2.55 -0.83
C TYR A 78 2.99 1.70 0.27
N ILE A 79 3.73 0.70 0.73
CA ILE A 79 3.28 -0.26 1.74
C ILE A 79 4.09 -0.02 3.02
N LYS A 80 3.40 0.23 4.13
CA LYS A 80 4.05 0.45 5.42
C LYS A 80 4.79 -0.81 5.86
N CYS A 81 6.03 -0.63 6.31
CA CYS A 81 6.88 -1.72 6.81
C CYS A 81 6.16 -2.47 7.94
N GLY A 82 6.18 -3.80 7.88
CA GLY A 82 5.45 -4.69 8.79
C GLY A 82 4.12 -5.21 8.23
N ILE A 83 3.55 -4.55 7.21
CA ILE A 83 2.41 -5.11 6.46
C ILE A 83 2.88 -6.23 5.53
N LYS A 84 2.33 -7.42 5.73
CA LYS A 84 2.57 -8.58 4.86
C LYS A 84 1.59 -8.58 3.68
N ALA A 85 1.88 -7.77 2.68
CA ALA A 85 1.16 -7.75 1.40
C ALA A 85 1.96 -8.49 0.32
N ARG A 86 1.28 -9.32 -0.47
CA ARG A 86 1.85 -10.05 -1.60
C ARG A 86 1.31 -9.45 -2.89
N VAL A 87 2.21 -9.10 -3.81
CA VAL A 87 1.81 -8.73 -5.17
C VAL A 87 1.17 -9.94 -5.83
N TRP A 88 0.00 -9.74 -6.42
CA TRP A 88 -0.66 -10.75 -7.22
C TRP A 88 -0.57 -10.38 -8.69
N THR A 89 0.00 -11.28 -9.48
CA THR A 89 0.09 -11.12 -10.93
C THR A 89 -1.27 -11.43 -11.53
N HIS A 90 -1.98 -10.39 -11.96
CA HIS A 90 -3.28 -10.56 -12.59
C HIS A 90 -3.14 -11.11 -14.01
N PRO A 91 -4.16 -11.80 -14.54
CA PRO A 91 -4.17 -12.18 -15.94
C PRO A 91 -4.16 -10.90 -16.80
N VAL A 92 -3.19 -10.81 -17.70
CA VAL A 92 -3.14 -9.72 -18.68
C VAL A 92 -3.86 -10.19 -19.92
N ASP A 93 -5.10 -9.73 -20.10
CA ASP A 93 -5.81 -9.93 -21.35
C ASP A 93 -5.08 -9.15 -22.47
N PRO A 94 -4.63 -9.81 -23.55
CA PRO A 94 -4.02 -9.13 -24.70
C PRO A 94 -4.85 -7.98 -25.27
N GLN A 95 -6.18 -8.05 -25.18
CA GLN A 95 -7.10 -7.02 -25.66
C GLN A 95 -7.17 -5.80 -24.73
N ASN A 96 -6.85 -5.98 -23.44
CA ASN A 96 -6.97 -4.96 -22.41
C ASN A 96 -5.62 -4.52 -21.83
N ARG A 97 -4.52 -4.72 -22.59
CA ARG A 97 -3.15 -4.31 -22.17
C ARG A 97 -3.00 -2.83 -21.87
N SER A 98 -3.94 -2.00 -22.32
CA SER A 98 -3.98 -0.56 -22.10
C SER A 98 -4.42 -0.14 -20.69
N VAL A 99 -4.94 -1.08 -19.90
CA VAL A 99 -5.41 -0.81 -18.53
C VAL A 99 -4.25 -0.99 -17.56
N GLU A 100 -3.95 0.08 -16.84
CA GLU A 100 -2.85 0.13 -15.89
C GLU A 100 -3.39 -0.21 -14.51
N GLN A 101 -3.03 -1.39 -13.99
CA GLN A 101 -3.51 -1.85 -12.70
C GLN A 101 -2.47 -2.70 -11.97
N MET A 102 -2.58 -2.74 -10.65
CA MET A 102 -1.72 -3.55 -9.78
C MET A 102 -2.54 -4.06 -8.61
N TRP A 103 -2.31 -5.30 -8.22
CA TRP A 103 -3.08 -5.97 -7.18
C TRP A 103 -2.18 -6.52 -6.07
N LEU A 104 -2.65 -6.37 -4.85
CA LEU A 104 -2.09 -6.93 -3.65
C LEU A 104 -3.09 -7.90 -3.02
N THR A 105 -2.56 -8.93 -2.37
CA THR A 105 -3.32 -9.77 -1.45
C THR A 105 -2.68 -9.70 -0.08
N LEU A 106 -3.49 -9.61 0.97
CA LEU A 106 -3.03 -9.61 2.35
C LEU A 106 -4.07 -10.26 3.26
N THR A 107 -3.61 -10.81 4.37
CA THR A 107 -4.48 -11.33 5.41
C THR A 107 -4.44 -10.39 6.60
N VAL A 108 -5.61 -9.93 7.04
CA VAL A 108 -5.75 -9.06 8.21
C VAL A 108 -6.77 -9.69 9.15
N ASN A 109 -6.33 -10.11 10.34
CA ASN A 109 -7.20 -10.74 11.35
C ASN A 109 -8.00 -11.93 10.78
N GLY A 110 -7.28 -12.83 10.09
CA GLY A 110 -7.84 -14.02 9.44
C GLY A 110 -8.63 -13.77 8.14
N LYS A 111 -8.91 -12.51 7.78
CA LYS A 111 -9.63 -12.15 6.54
C LYS A 111 -8.69 -11.85 5.40
N LYS A 112 -8.89 -12.49 4.25
CA LYS A 112 -8.12 -12.27 3.02
C LYS A 112 -8.71 -11.08 2.27
N LEU A 113 -7.86 -10.11 1.98
CA LEU A 113 -8.22 -8.88 1.28
C LEU A 113 -7.51 -8.83 -0.07
N ALA A 114 -8.26 -8.53 -1.12
CA ALA A 114 -7.72 -8.10 -2.40
C ALA A 114 -7.70 -6.58 -2.46
N ILE A 115 -6.54 -5.97 -2.65
CA ILE A 115 -6.41 -4.51 -2.84
C ILE A 115 -5.86 -4.24 -4.24
N GLY A 116 -6.69 -3.69 -5.10
CA GLY A 116 -6.33 -3.26 -6.44
C GLY A 116 -6.17 -1.75 -6.50
N THR A 117 -5.19 -1.31 -7.28
CA THR A 117 -5.19 0.05 -7.82
C THR A 117 -5.26 0.01 -9.33
N ALA A 118 -6.06 0.87 -9.93
CA ALA A 118 -6.24 0.92 -11.37
C ALA A 118 -6.40 2.37 -11.85
N TYR A 119 -5.67 2.73 -12.88
CA TYR A 119 -5.72 4.03 -13.52
C TYR A 119 -6.32 3.92 -14.92
N ARG A 120 -7.34 4.74 -15.21
CA ARG A 120 -7.93 4.83 -16.55
C ARG A 120 -7.51 6.15 -17.21
N PRO A 121 -6.60 6.15 -18.19
CA PRO A 121 -6.40 7.30 -19.06
C PRO A 121 -7.70 7.68 -19.77
N GLU A 122 -7.99 8.97 -19.95
CA GLU A 122 -9.24 9.44 -20.58
C GLU A 122 -9.56 8.78 -21.93
N ARG A 123 -8.52 8.51 -22.73
CA ARG A 123 -8.60 7.84 -24.04
C ARG A 123 -9.04 6.36 -24.00
N THR A 124 -8.89 5.68 -22.85
CA THR A 124 -9.19 4.24 -22.72
C THR A 124 -10.70 4.05 -22.55
N LYS A 125 -11.37 3.28 -23.40
CA LYS A 125 -12.83 3.08 -23.28
C LYS A 125 -13.21 2.55 -21.89
N VAL A 126 -14.32 3.05 -21.34
CA VAL A 126 -14.80 2.69 -20.00
C VAL A 126 -15.12 1.19 -19.90
N ASP A 127 -15.73 0.61 -20.92
CA ASP A 127 -16.07 -0.83 -20.92
C ASP A 127 -14.81 -1.70 -20.89
N THR A 128 -13.81 -1.39 -21.74
CA THR A 128 -12.49 -2.03 -21.74
C THR A 128 -11.81 -1.97 -20.37
N PHE A 129 -11.93 -0.83 -19.67
CA PHE A 129 -11.40 -0.68 -18.32
C PHE A 129 -12.13 -1.60 -17.33
N PHE A 130 -13.46 -1.61 -17.32
CA PHE A 130 -14.24 -2.45 -16.43
C PHE A 130 -14.07 -3.94 -16.71
N ASP A 131 -13.98 -4.36 -17.97
CA ASP A 131 -13.73 -5.76 -18.34
C ASP A 131 -12.37 -6.24 -17.78
N ALA A 132 -11.32 -5.42 -17.91
CA ALA A 132 -9.98 -5.74 -17.41
C ALA A 132 -9.91 -5.83 -15.88
N VAL A 133 -10.59 -4.92 -15.18
CA VAL A 133 -10.65 -4.92 -13.72
C VAL A 133 -11.50 -6.10 -13.22
N THR A 134 -12.63 -6.40 -13.89
CA THR A 134 -13.48 -7.56 -13.56
C THR A 134 -12.72 -8.86 -13.75
N ALA A 135 -12.00 -9.03 -14.85
CA ALA A 135 -11.16 -10.20 -15.11
C ALA A 135 -10.10 -10.38 -14.02
N SER A 136 -9.51 -9.27 -13.55
CA SER A 136 -8.53 -9.31 -12.47
C SER A 136 -9.18 -9.75 -11.16
N ILE A 137 -10.28 -9.12 -10.73
CA ILE A 137 -11.01 -9.48 -9.50
C ILE A 137 -11.42 -10.94 -9.50
N ASN A 138 -11.96 -11.45 -10.61
CA ASN A 138 -12.40 -12.84 -10.74
C ASN A 138 -11.26 -13.86 -10.68
N ALA A 139 -10.04 -13.45 -11.00
CA ALA A 139 -8.87 -14.33 -10.97
C ALA A 139 -8.05 -14.20 -9.67
N VAL A 140 -8.26 -13.17 -8.85
CA VAL A 140 -7.62 -13.09 -7.52
C VAL A 140 -8.05 -14.33 -6.71
N PRO A 141 -7.13 -15.00 -5.99
CA PRO A 141 -7.49 -16.13 -5.12
C PRO A 141 -8.61 -15.76 -4.16
N ASN A 142 -9.53 -16.68 -3.85
CA ASN A 142 -10.69 -16.46 -2.98
C ASN A 142 -10.34 -15.57 -1.76
N CYS A 143 -10.68 -14.28 -1.89
CA CYS A 143 -10.56 -13.26 -0.87
C CYS A 143 -11.95 -13.01 -0.28
N ASP A 144 -12.00 -12.67 1.00
CA ASP A 144 -13.24 -12.35 1.69
C ASP A 144 -13.82 -11.01 1.22
N ASN A 145 -12.95 -10.06 0.85
CA ASN A 145 -13.32 -8.69 0.54
C ASN A 145 -12.37 -8.08 -0.50
N VAL A 146 -12.87 -7.04 -1.18
CA VAL A 146 -12.17 -6.34 -2.26
C VAL A 146 -12.14 -4.84 -1.99
N LEU A 147 -10.99 -4.23 -2.24
CA LEU A 147 -10.79 -2.79 -2.25
C LEU A 147 -10.17 -2.40 -3.59
N LEU A 148 -10.85 -1.56 -4.35
CA LEU A 148 -10.37 -0.99 -5.61
C LEU A 148 -10.19 0.52 -5.43
N LEU A 149 -8.98 1.02 -5.65
CA LEU A 149 -8.67 2.44 -5.57
C LEU A 149 -8.13 2.96 -6.90
N GLY A 150 -8.60 4.10 -7.36
CA GLY A 150 -7.86 4.79 -8.41
C GLY A 150 -8.58 5.93 -9.08
N ASP A 151 -7.81 6.66 -9.88
CA ASP A 151 -8.30 7.65 -10.81
C ASP A 151 -8.89 6.93 -12.04
N MET A 152 -10.22 6.92 -12.10
CA MET A 152 -10.96 6.31 -13.19
C MET A 152 -11.30 7.31 -14.29
N ASN A 153 -10.97 8.60 -14.13
CA ASN A 153 -11.37 9.68 -15.03
C ASN A 153 -12.86 9.61 -15.42
N ILE A 154 -13.74 9.39 -14.42
CA ILE A 154 -15.21 9.40 -14.56
C ILE A 154 -15.74 10.36 -13.49
N ASN A 155 -16.15 11.56 -13.91
CA ASN A 155 -16.63 12.56 -12.98
C ASN A 155 -18.03 12.21 -12.44
N LEU A 156 -18.11 11.95 -11.13
CA LEU A 156 -19.36 11.63 -10.42
C LEU A 156 -20.17 12.86 -9.99
N LEU A 157 -19.64 14.08 -10.14
CA LEU A 157 -20.38 15.31 -9.85
C LEU A 157 -21.28 15.77 -11.01
N VAL A 158 -21.19 15.12 -12.18
CA VAL A 158 -21.98 15.48 -13.37
C VAL A 158 -23.24 14.62 -13.45
N HIS A 159 -24.40 15.27 -13.41
CA HIS A 159 -25.69 14.61 -13.63
C HIS A 159 -25.80 14.04 -15.05
N ASP A 160 -26.53 12.93 -15.21
CA ASP A 160 -26.80 12.25 -16.49
C ASP A 160 -25.59 11.74 -17.29
N ASN A 161 -24.44 11.61 -16.64
CA ASN A 161 -23.24 11.05 -17.26
C ASN A 161 -23.39 9.53 -17.54
N GLY A 162 -23.35 9.14 -18.82
CA GLY A 162 -23.42 7.74 -19.25
C GLY A 162 -22.29 6.87 -18.69
N ASN A 163 -21.10 7.42 -18.52
CA ASN A 163 -19.97 6.70 -17.91
C ASN A 163 -20.17 6.51 -16.40
N ALA A 164 -20.79 7.47 -15.71
CA ALA A 164 -21.16 7.32 -14.30
C ALA A 164 -22.20 6.20 -14.12
N ARG A 165 -23.20 6.10 -15.01
CA ARG A 165 -24.15 4.96 -14.99
C ARG A 165 -23.46 3.62 -15.19
N LYS A 166 -22.52 3.53 -16.13
CA LYS A 166 -21.72 2.30 -16.34
C LYS A 166 -20.90 1.95 -15.09
N LEU A 167 -20.28 2.94 -14.46
CA LEU A 167 -19.54 2.78 -13.21
C LEU A 167 -20.44 2.25 -12.09
N HIS A 168 -21.63 2.83 -11.90
CA HIS A 168 -22.58 2.35 -10.90
C HIS A 168 -23.00 0.89 -11.17
N ASN A 169 -23.28 0.53 -12.41
CA ASN A 169 -23.60 -0.85 -12.78
C ASN A 169 -22.43 -1.80 -12.49
N PHE A 170 -21.21 -1.42 -12.88
CA PHE A 170 -19.99 -2.18 -12.60
C PHE A 170 -19.80 -2.42 -11.09
N LEU A 171 -19.91 -1.36 -10.28
CA LEU A 171 -19.78 -1.48 -8.82
C LEU A 171 -20.89 -2.35 -8.21
N ASN A 172 -22.13 -2.20 -8.67
CA ASN A 172 -23.25 -3.01 -8.21
C ASN A 172 -23.06 -4.50 -8.52
N CYS A 173 -22.59 -4.84 -9.72
CA CYS A 173 -22.28 -6.22 -10.11
C CYS A 173 -21.22 -6.86 -9.22
N LEU A 174 -20.27 -6.07 -8.70
CA LEU A 174 -19.21 -6.52 -7.80
C LEU A 174 -19.54 -6.33 -6.31
N ASN A 175 -20.76 -5.86 -6.00
CA ASN A 175 -21.19 -5.49 -4.64
C ASN A 175 -20.21 -4.51 -3.93
N LEU A 176 -19.60 -3.61 -4.70
CA LEU A 176 -18.70 -2.58 -4.19
C LEU A 176 -19.45 -1.26 -3.99
N LYS A 177 -19.10 -0.54 -2.93
CA LYS A 177 -19.57 0.81 -2.67
C LYS A 177 -18.43 1.78 -2.84
N GLN A 178 -18.67 2.83 -3.62
CA GLN A 178 -17.77 3.98 -3.70
C GLN A 178 -17.94 4.81 -2.40
N LEU A 179 -16.82 5.19 -1.78
CA LEU A 179 -16.79 5.80 -0.44
C LEU A 179 -16.56 7.32 -0.42
N VAL A 180 -16.11 7.91 -1.52
CA VAL A 180 -15.66 9.31 -1.57
C VAL A 180 -16.80 10.20 -2.06
N SER A 181 -17.21 11.19 -1.28
CA SER A 181 -18.29 12.12 -1.65
C SER A 181 -17.80 13.51 -2.06
N ASP A 182 -16.60 13.88 -1.66
CA ASP A 182 -16.04 15.22 -1.90
C ASP A 182 -15.26 15.28 -3.22
N PRO A 183 -15.15 16.47 -3.85
CA PRO A 183 -14.31 16.64 -5.04
C PRO A 183 -12.86 16.23 -4.78
N THR A 184 -12.25 15.55 -5.75
CA THR A 184 -10.90 14.96 -5.61
C THR A 184 -9.88 15.56 -6.56
N HIS A 185 -10.30 16.26 -7.60
CA HIS A 185 -9.40 16.92 -8.53
C HIS A 185 -9.83 18.36 -8.78
N PHE A 186 -8.87 19.27 -8.71
CA PHE A 186 -9.09 20.71 -8.69
C PHE A 186 -8.30 21.37 -9.82
N THR A 187 -8.99 22.16 -10.64
CA THR A 187 -8.39 23.06 -11.64
C THR A 187 -8.78 24.50 -11.30
N GLU A 188 -8.29 25.47 -12.07
CA GLU A 188 -8.61 26.89 -11.87
C GLU A 188 -10.11 27.18 -11.80
N ASN A 189 -10.89 26.46 -12.61
CA ASN A 189 -12.30 26.78 -12.84
C ASN A 189 -13.26 25.63 -12.49
N GLN A 190 -12.75 24.45 -12.16
CA GLN A 190 -13.57 23.24 -12.00
C GLN A 190 -13.05 22.34 -10.88
N GLN A 191 -14.00 21.65 -10.24
CA GLN A 191 -13.74 20.58 -9.29
C GLN A 191 -14.45 19.32 -9.77
N THR A 192 -13.76 18.19 -9.76
CA THR A 192 -14.28 16.91 -10.24
C THR A 192 -14.04 15.82 -9.19
N LEU A 193 -14.93 14.83 -9.17
CA LEU A 193 -14.76 13.64 -8.34
C LEU A 193 -14.45 12.46 -9.27
N ILE A 194 -13.16 12.16 -9.41
CA ILE A 194 -12.64 11.16 -10.36
C ILE A 194 -11.75 10.09 -9.69
N ASP A 195 -11.25 10.38 -8.49
CA ASP A 195 -10.45 9.47 -7.68
C ASP A 195 -11.36 8.69 -6.75
N LEU A 196 -11.49 7.38 -6.99
CA LEU A 196 -12.50 6.56 -6.35
C LEU A 196 -11.88 5.55 -5.39
N VAL A 197 -12.55 5.36 -4.25
CA VAL A 197 -12.26 4.29 -3.30
C VAL A 197 -13.50 3.41 -3.20
N CYS A 198 -13.42 2.19 -3.72
CA CYS A 198 -14.54 1.28 -3.88
C CYS A 198 -14.31 -0.02 -3.11
N THR A 199 -15.22 -0.41 -2.23
CA THR A 199 -15.08 -1.65 -1.45
C THR A 199 -16.41 -2.22 -1.00
N ASP A 200 -16.45 -3.52 -0.71
CA ASP A 200 -17.57 -4.20 -0.05
C ASP A 200 -17.52 -4.08 1.49
N LEU A 201 -16.46 -3.51 2.04
CA LEU A 201 -16.31 -3.23 3.47
C LEU A 201 -17.00 -1.92 3.88
N ARG A 202 -17.40 -1.86 5.16
CA ARG A 202 -17.70 -0.56 5.78
C ARG A 202 -16.41 0.20 6.01
N ALA A 203 -16.44 1.51 5.82
CA ALA A 203 -15.32 2.40 6.14
C ALA A 203 -15.78 3.55 7.02
N ARG A 204 -14.81 4.20 7.64
CA ARG A 204 -14.99 5.44 8.41
C ARG A 204 -13.84 6.39 8.12
N ASN A 205 -13.97 7.64 8.56
CA ASN A 205 -12.94 8.66 8.44
C ASN A 205 -12.41 8.76 7.00
N VAL A 206 -13.33 8.82 6.02
CA VAL A 206 -12.98 9.14 4.64
C VAL A 206 -12.60 10.62 4.62
N ILE A 207 -11.35 10.89 4.30
CA ILE A 207 -10.74 12.21 4.33
C ILE A 207 -10.23 12.49 2.92
N VAL A 208 -10.63 13.63 2.36
CA VAL A 208 -10.17 14.14 1.07
C VAL A 208 -9.49 15.48 1.32
N GLU A 209 -8.20 15.56 1.06
CA GLU A 209 -7.40 16.75 1.37
C GLU A 209 -6.51 17.14 0.19
N PRO A 210 -6.70 18.34 -0.39
CA PRO A 210 -5.70 18.90 -1.30
C PRO A 210 -4.35 19.04 -0.59
N ILE A 211 -3.27 18.60 -1.22
CA ILE A 211 -1.92 18.70 -0.65
C ILE A 211 -1.01 19.52 -1.58
N GLY A 212 -0.19 20.38 -0.97
CA GLY A 212 0.71 21.28 -1.70
C GLY A 212 -0.03 22.41 -2.39
N LYS A 213 -0.36 22.21 -3.68
CA LYS A 213 -0.95 23.24 -4.54
C LYS A 213 -2.48 23.25 -4.41
N LEU A 214 -3.08 24.40 -4.74
CA LEU A 214 -4.54 24.51 -4.87
C LEU A 214 -5.10 23.68 -6.04
N TYR A 215 -4.27 23.32 -7.02
CA TYR A 215 -4.65 22.58 -8.22
C TYR A 215 -3.99 21.20 -8.26
N GLY A 216 -4.71 20.22 -8.79
CA GLY A 216 -4.30 18.82 -8.88
C GLY A 216 -5.24 17.90 -8.10
N HIS A 217 -4.78 16.66 -7.88
CA HIS A 217 -5.54 15.67 -7.13
C HIS A 217 -5.37 15.84 -5.61
N ALA A 218 -6.40 15.50 -4.87
CA ALA A 218 -6.39 15.43 -3.42
C ALA A 218 -5.78 14.10 -2.94
N PHE A 219 -5.17 14.16 -1.77
CA PHE A 219 -4.76 13.01 -1.00
C PHE A 219 -5.97 12.43 -0.26
N ILE A 220 -6.29 11.17 -0.53
CA ILE A 220 -7.46 10.50 0.04
C ILE A 220 -6.99 9.47 1.05
N THR A 221 -7.63 9.42 2.21
CA THR A 221 -7.47 8.31 3.15
C THR A 221 -8.81 7.84 3.70
N CYS A 222 -8.90 6.56 4.04
CA CYS A 222 -10.03 6.03 4.81
C CYS A 222 -9.58 4.89 5.72
N GLU A 223 -10.39 4.61 6.74
CA GLU A 223 -10.19 3.50 7.65
C GLU A 223 -11.22 2.41 7.36
N LEU A 224 -10.74 1.26 6.88
CA LEU A 224 -11.60 0.10 6.64
C LEU A 224 -11.98 -0.57 7.96
N ASN A 225 -13.23 -0.98 8.11
CA ASN A 225 -13.76 -1.66 9.29
C ASN A 225 -13.29 -3.13 9.38
N ILE A 226 -11.98 -3.31 9.36
CA ILE A 226 -11.26 -4.56 9.56
C ILE A 226 -10.20 -4.30 10.63
N LYS A 227 -10.31 -5.03 11.75
CA LYS A 227 -9.40 -4.83 12.87
C LYS A 227 -8.03 -5.40 12.52
N ARG A 228 -6.96 -4.64 12.77
CA ARG A 228 -5.60 -5.13 12.62
C ARG A 228 -5.25 -6.06 13.77
N GLU A 229 -4.48 -7.10 13.47
CA GLU A 229 -3.82 -7.88 14.51
C GLU A 229 -2.84 -6.95 15.24
N LYS A 230 -2.94 -6.93 16.57
CA LYS A 230 -2.02 -6.17 17.40
C LYS A 230 -0.65 -6.83 17.28
N ILE A 231 0.34 -6.10 16.78
CA ILE A 231 1.72 -6.55 16.89
C ILE A 231 2.06 -6.50 18.37
N GLU A 232 2.32 -7.66 18.97
CA GLU A 232 2.74 -7.72 20.37
C GLU A 232 4.05 -6.92 20.53
N PRO A 233 4.12 -5.96 21.48
CA PRO A 233 5.32 -5.18 21.69
C PRO A 233 6.51 -6.11 21.94
N GLN A 234 7.54 -6.02 21.10
CA GLN A 234 8.76 -6.76 21.35
C GLN A 234 9.45 -6.15 22.56
N ARG A 235 9.58 -6.91 23.66
CA ARG A 235 10.39 -6.49 24.81
C ARG A 235 11.85 -6.44 24.38
N ILE A 236 12.38 -5.24 24.19
CA ILE A 236 13.81 -5.02 24.02
C ILE A 236 14.39 -4.83 25.41
N SER A 237 15.17 -5.80 25.88
CA SER A 237 16.05 -5.60 27.04
C SER A 237 17.33 -4.92 26.55
N TYR A 238 17.75 -3.86 27.24
CA TYR A 238 19.05 -3.25 27.03
C TYR A 238 19.76 -3.17 28.38
N ARG A 239 21.09 -3.24 28.36
CA ARG A 239 21.91 -3.00 29.56
C ARG A 239 22.14 -1.50 29.68
N PRO A 240 21.68 -0.83 30.76
CA PRO A 240 21.95 0.59 30.94
C PRO A 240 23.45 0.80 31.18
N LEU A 241 24.16 1.37 30.20
CA LEU A 241 25.61 1.60 30.30
C LEU A 241 25.98 2.70 31.31
N LYS A 242 25.04 3.59 31.65
CA LYS A 242 25.25 4.69 32.61
C LYS A 242 25.37 4.21 34.06
N SER A 243 24.90 3.01 34.36
CA SER A 243 24.91 2.41 35.71
C SER A 243 25.76 1.14 35.75
N ILE A 244 26.76 1.04 34.87
CA ILE A 244 27.69 -0.08 34.89
C ILE A 244 28.61 0.09 36.11
N LEU A 245 28.84 -0.98 36.86
CA LEU A 245 29.85 -1.02 37.91
C LEU A 245 31.19 -1.38 37.26
N PRO A 246 32.14 -0.43 37.10
CA PRO A 246 33.33 -0.67 36.28
C PRO A 246 34.19 -1.82 36.82
N HIS A 247 34.29 -1.94 38.15
CA HIS A 247 35.06 -3.00 38.80
C HIS A 247 34.49 -4.39 38.51
N ALA A 248 33.20 -4.60 38.80
CA ALA A 248 32.53 -5.88 38.55
C ALA A 248 32.56 -6.25 37.06
N PHE A 249 32.39 -5.27 36.16
CA PHE A 249 32.52 -5.50 34.72
C PHE A 249 33.93 -5.92 34.31
N SER A 250 34.96 -5.30 34.89
CA SER A 250 36.35 -5.66 34.60
C SER A 250 36.73 -7.02 35.17
N GLU A 251 36.21 -7.39 36.35
CA GLU A 251 36.35 -8.73 36.91
C GLU A 251 35.69 -9.77 36.01
N ASP A 252 34.46 -9.52 35.56
CA ASP A 252 33.76 -10.40 34.61
C ASP A 252 34.58 -10.58 33.32
N LEU A 253 35.13 -9.51 32.75
CA LEU A 253 35.98 -9.58 31.55
C LEU A 253 37.26 -10.39 31.77
N ASN A 254 37.88 -10.27 32.93
CA ASN A 254 39.10 -11.02 33.28
C ASN A 254 38.82 -12.51 33.51
N CYS A 255 37.61 -12.84 33.94
CA CYS A 255 37.15 -14.23 34.12
C CYS A 255 36.78 -14.93 32.80
N ILE A 256 36.67 -14.19 31.69
CA ILE A 256 36.36 -14.77 30.38
C ILE A 256 37.62 -15.41 29.77
N ARG A 257 37.47 -16.67 29.34
CA ARG A 257 38.47 -17.41 28.56
C ARG A 257 38.52 -16.93 27.11
N TRP A 258 39.16 -15.79 26.89
CA TRP A 258 39.25 -15.15 25.57
C TRP A 258 39.88 -16.02 24.49
N ASP A 259 40.73 -16.97 24.88
CA ASP A 259 41.35 -17.96 24.00
C ASP A 259 40.35 -18.91 23.32
N LEU A 260 39.17 -19.10 23.92
CA LEU A 260 38.07 -19.86 23.32
C LEU A 260 37.24 -18.99 22.36
N CYS A 261 37.02 -17.71 22.69
CA CYS A 261 36.26 -16.79 21.84
C CYS A 261 36.99 -16.48 20.51
N MET A 262 38.32 -16.41 20.54
CA MET A 262 39.16 -16.12 19.38
C MET A 262 39.27 -17.30 18.39
N LYS A 263 38.76 -18.49 18.76
CA LYS A 263 38.76 -19.70 17.91
C LYS A 263 37.43 -19.95 17.20
N ILE A 264 36.44 -19.08 17.40
CA ILE A 264 35.12 -19.20 16.79
C ILE A 264 35.13 -18.43 15.46
N ASP A 265 35.32 -19.14 14.34
CA ASP A 265 35.40 -18.55 12.99
C ASP A 265 34.04 -18.08 12.44
N LYS A 266 32.91 -18.41 13.09
CA LYS A 266 31.57 -17.96 12.66
C LYS A 266 30.66 -17.63 13.84
N PHE A 267 30.23 -16.36 13.88
CA PHE A 267 29.14 -15.90 14.72
C PHE A 267 27.80 -16.24 14.04
N GLU A 268 27.22 -17.40 14.33
CA GLU A 268 25.81 -17.62 13.98
C GLU A 268 24.94 -16.87 15.00
N ARG A 269 24.06 -15.99 14.49
CA ARG A 269 23.02 -15.36 15.30
C ARG A 269 21.96 -16.40 15.66
N THR A 270 22.19 -17.18 16.69
CA THR A 270 21.12 -17.91 17.37
C THR A 270 20.36 -16.92 18.25
N LEU A 271 19.18 -16.49 17.78
CA LEU A 271 18.15 -15.98 18.68
C LEU A 271 17.70 -17.18 19.55
N PRO A 272 17.58 -17.04 20.88
CA PRO A 272 17.20 -18.16 21.72
C PRO A 272 15.79 -18.62 21.34
N ASP A 273 15.71 -19.88 20.92
CA ASP A 273 14.44 -20.55 20.68
C ASP A 273 13.70 -20.67 22.01
N GLY A 274 12.45 -20.25 22.02
CA GLY A 274 11.59 -20.34 23.18
C GLY A 274 11.35 -21.81 23.52
N SER A 275 12.00 -22.28 24.58
CA SER A 275 11.60 -23.40 25.44
C SER A 275 10.43 -24.26 24.91
N ARG A 276 10.76 -25.37 24.25
CA ARG A 276 9.90 -26.55 24.21
C ARG A 276 10.63 -27.69 24.90
N HIS A 277 10.18 -27.99 26.12
CA HIS A 277 10.46 -29.25 26.77
C HIS A 277 9.84 -30.39 25.93
N HIS A 278 10.68 -31.27 25.40
CA HIS A 278 10.32 -32.66 25.21
C HIS A 278 11.23 -33.47 26.12
N GLN A 279 10.64 -34.03 27.17
CA GLN A 279 11.21 -35.12 27.94
C GLN A 279 11.32 -36.33 27.00
N GLN A 280 12.54 -36.81 26.79
CA GLN A 280 12.79 -38.23 26.54
C GLN A 280 13.15 -38.83 27.89
N GLY A 281 12.30 -39.72 28.38
CA GLY A 281 12.65 -40.69 29.41
C GLY A 281 12.76 -42.04 28.73
N ASP A 282 13.94 -42.64 28.83
CA ASP A 282 14.21 -44.03 28.49
C ASP A 282 13.54 -44.94 29.53
N GLU A 283 12.76 -45.91 29.04
CA GLU A 283 12.82 -47.35 29.36
C GLU A 283 12.33 -48.13 28.13
#